data_AF-A0A927YS57-F1
#
_entry.id   AF-A0A927YS57-F1
#
_cell.length_a   1.000
_cell.length_b   1.000
_cell.length_c   1.000
_cell.angle_alpha   90.00
_cell.angle_beta   90.00
_cell.angle_gamma   90.00
#
_symmetry.space_group_name_H-M   'P 1'
#
loop_
_entity.id
_entity.type
_entity.pdbx_description
1 polymer ?
#
loop_
_entity_poly.entity_id
_entity_poly.type
_entity_poly.pdbx_seq_one_letter_code
_entity_poly.pdbx_strand_id
1 'polypeptide(L)' 'KKVGNSVVRHHLTRLIRESYRLNEEVFNSGLDIVVVVREAAASATFAEIQKSLLHLANLHKVTRK' A
#
# COMPACT_ATOMS: atom_id res chain seq x y z
N LYS A 1 3.31 -20.29 -2.37
CA LYS A 1 3.03 -19.01 -1.66
C LYS A 1 2.07 -18.19 -2.52
N LYS A 2 1.10 -17.48 -1.92
CA LYS A 2 -0.02 -16.81 -2.61
C LYS A 2 0.36 -15.56 -3.44
N VAL A 3 1.54 -14.98 -3.22
CA VAL A 3 2.02 -13.80 -3.97
C VAL A 3 3.47 -14.02 -4.37
N GLY A 4 3.69 -14.63 -5.54
CA GLY A 4 4.98 -14.77 -6.22
C GLY A 4 6.19 -15.26 -5.40
N ASN A 5 7.38 -15.10 -6.01
CA ASN A 5 8.68 -15.43 -5.41
C ASN A 5 9.15 -14.33 -4.43
N SER A 6 10.31 -14.52 -3.78
CA SER A 6 10.87 -13.55 -2.82
C SER A 6 11.04 -12.16 -3.42
N VAL A 7 11.59 -12.08 -4.64
CA VAL A 7 11.82 -10.83 -5.37
C VAL A 7 10.52 -10.05 -5.51
N VAL A 8 9.44 -10.71 -5.96
CA VAL A 8 8.11 -10.10 -6.13
C VAL A 8 7.57 -9.57 -4.79
N ARG A 9 7.65 -10.37 -3.72
CA ARG A 9 7.16 -9.94 -2.40
C ARG A 9 7.93 -8.75 -1.84
N HIS A 10 9.26 -8.75 -1.97
CA HIS A 10 10.09 -7.64 -1.52
C HIS A 10 9.84 -6.39 -2.34
N HIS A 11 9.69 -6.53 -3.66
CA HIS A 11 9.33 -5.42 -4.54
C HIS A 11 8.00 -4.78 -4.12
N LEU A 12 6.93 -5.57 -3.96
CA LEU A 12 5.63 -5.06 -3.54
C LEU A 12 5.66 -4.38 -2.17
N THR A 13 6.39 -4.97 -1.23
CA THR A 13 6.54 -4.37 0.10
C THR A 13 7.25 -3.01 0.01
N ARG A 14 8.25 -2.86 -0.87
CA ARG A 14 8.92 -1.58 -1.12
C ARG A 14 7.95 -0.57 -1.74
N LEU A 15 7.18 -0.97 -2.75
CA LEU A 15 6.20 -0.08 -3.38
C LEU A 15 5.18 0.45 -2.35
N ILE A 16 4.63 -0.43 -1.51
CA ILE A 16 3.63 -0.05 -0.50
C ILE A 16 4.22 0.93 0.52
N ARG A 17 5.43 0.64 1.04
CA ARG A 17 6.10 1.53 2.00
C ARG A 17 6.43 2.88 1.39
N GLU A 18 6.87 2.89 0.14
CA GLU A 18 7.18 4.12 -0.57
C GLU A 18 5.93 4.94 -0.89
N SER A 19 4.84 4.29 -1.30
CA SER A 19 3.55 4.94 -1.49
C SER A 19 3.03 5.56 -0.19
N TYR A 20 3.23 4.93 0.96
CA TYR A 20 2.90 5.52 2.26
C TYR A 20 3.82 6.71 2.58
N ARG A 21 5.14 6.54 2.48
CA ARG A 21 6.14 7.58 2.79
C ARG A 21 5.88 8.88 2.01
N LEU A 22 5.56 8.77 0.71
CA LEU A 22 5.28 9.94 -0.13
C LEU A 22 3.94 10.63 0.16
N ASN A 23 3.04 9.96 0.88
CA ASN A 23 1.71 10.49 1.22
C ASN A 23 1.50 10.56 2.74
N GLU A 24 2.55 10.50 3.55
CA GLU A 24 2.45 10.37 5.01
C GLU A 24 1.62 11.51 5.63
N GLU A 25 1.77 12.73 5.12
CA GLU A 25 1.01 13.91 5.55
C GLU A 25 -0.50 13.76 5.36
N VAL A 26 -0.93 12.92 4.42
CA VAL A 26 -2.34 12.64 4.15
C VAL A 26 -2.93 11.67 5.19
N PHE A 27 -2.11 10.87 5.88
CA PHE A 27 -2.59 9.88 6.85
C PHE A 27 -2.68 10.43 8.28
N ASN A 28 -3.68 9.98 9.03
CA ASN A 28 -3.79 10.27 10.46
C ASN A 28 -2.64 9.60 11.22
N SER A 29 -1.98 10.34 12.10
CA SER A 29 -0.93 9.81 12.99
C SER A 29 -1.54 8.99 14.14
N GLY A 30 -0.77 8.03 14.67
CA GLY A 30 -1.18 7.22 15.82
C GLY A 30 -2.03 6.00 15.46
N LEU A 31 -2.05 5.60 14.19
CA LEU A 31 -2.75 4.41 13.70
C LEU A 31 -1.78 3.25 13.46
N ASP A 32 -2.20 2.04 13.86
CA ASP A 32 -1.56 0.79 13.44
C ASP A 32 -2.26 0.26 12.19
N ILE A 33 -1.61 0.40 11.02
CA ILE A 33 -2.18 0.02 9.73
C ILE A 33 -1.52 -1.27 9.23
N VAL A 34 -2.33 -2.32 9.06
CA VAL A 34 -1.89 -3.59 8.44
C VAL A 34 -2.36 -3.65 6.99
N VAL A 35 -1.41 -3.77 6.06
CA VAL A 35 -1.69 -3.90 4.62
C VAL A 35 -1.54 -5.37 4.20
N VAL A 36 -2.62 -5.96 3.68
CA VAL A 36 -2.62 -7.33 3.17
C VAL A 36 -2.66 -7.32 1.64
N VAL A 37 -1.61 -7.84 1.02
CA VAL A 37 -1.47 -7.91 -0.43
C VAL A 37 -2.17 -9.15 -0.99
N ARG A 38 -3.02 -8.96 -2.00
CA ARG A 38 -3.67 -10.06 -2.73
C ARG A 38 -2.83 -10.51 -3.93
N GLU A 39 -3.06 -11.73 -4.40
CA GLU A 39 -2.34 -12.34 -5.53
C GLU A 39 -2.37 -11.49 -6.81
N ALA A 40 -3.51 -10.84 -7.07
CA ALA A 40 -3.69 -9.93 -8.20
C ALA A 40 -2.69 -8.74 -8.22
N ALA A 41 -2.09 -8.39 -7.08
CA ALA A 41 -1.10 -7.31 -7.01
C ALA A 41 0.30 -7.77 -7.44
N ALA A 42 0.53 -9.05 -7.76
CA ALA A 42 1.85 -9.57 -8.12
C ALA A 42 2.54 -8.82 -9.27
N SER A 43 1.75 -8.28 -10.21
CA SER A 43 2.20 -7.52 -11.37
C SER A 43 1.88 -6.02 -11.28
N ALA A 44 1.45 -5.53 -10.12
CA ALA A 44 1.06 -4.13 -9.97
C ALA A 44 2.26 -3.19 -10.04
N THR A 45 2.07 -2.08 -10.74
CA THR A 45 3.00 -0.96 -10.84
C THR A 45 2.92 -0.07 -9.60
N PHE A 46 3.93 0.79 -9.42
CA PHE A 46 3.93 1.78 -8.34
C PHE A 46 2.67 2.66 -8.35
N ALA A 47 2.28 3.17 -9.52
CA ALA A 47 1.12 4.04 -9.67
C ALA A 47 -0.19 3.33 -9.27
N GLU A 48 -0.35 2.06 -9.62
CA GLU A 48 -1.51 1.25 -9.25
C GLU A 48 -1.56 1.00 -7.73
N ILE A 49 -0.41 0.69 -7.11
CA ILE A 49 -0.31 0.52 -5.66
C ILE A 49 -0.62 1.82 -4.92
N GLN A 50 -0.04 2.95 -5.35
CA GLN A 50 -0.28 4.25 -4.73
C GLN A 50 -1.75 4.66 -4.84
N LYS A 51 -2.35 4.53 -6.03
CA LYS A 51 -3.77 4.84 -6.26
C LYS A 51 -4.67 3.97 -5.39
N SER A 52 -4.39 2.66 -5.33
CA SER A 52 -5.19 1.72 -4.54
C SER A 52 -5.06 1.98 -3.04
N LEU A 53 -3.86 2.32 -2.56
CA LEU A 53 -3.60 2.67 -1.17
C LEU A 53 -4.39 3.91 -0.75
N LEU A 54 -4.33 4.99 -1.52
CA LEU A 54 -5.06 6.22 -1.24
C LEU A 54 -6.59 6.03 -1.34
N HIS A 55 -7.04 5.22 -2.29
CA HIS A 55 -8.46 4.89 -2.42
C HIS A 55 -8.99 4.17 -1.16
N LEU A 56 -8.27 3.15 -0.69
CA LEU A 56 -8.61 2.45 0.55
C LEU A 56 -8.50 3.37 1.77
N ALA A 57 -7.48 4.22 1.82
CA ALA A 57 -7.29 5.16 2.93
C ALA A 57 -8.50 6.09 3.10
N ASN A 58 -9.02 6.62 1.98
CA ASN A 58 -10.21 7.45 1.97
C ASN A 58 -11.48 6.67 2.35
N LEU A 59 -11.64 5.43 1.84
CA LEU A 59 -12.79 4.59 2.15
C LEU A 59 -12.87 4.25 3.65
N HIS A 60 -11.72 3.96 4.26
CA HIS A 60 -11.60 3.63 5.68
C HIS A 60 -11.46 4.86 6.59
N LYS A 61 -11.51 6.08 6.04
CA LYS A 61 -11.41 7.36 6.78
C LYS A 61 -10.15 7.44 7.66
N VAL A 62 -9.04 6.88 7.17
CA VAL A 62 -7.73 6.96 7.84
C VAL A 62 -6.89 8.15 7.36
N THR A 63 -7.42 8.94 6.43
CA THR A 63 -6.84 10.19 5.96
C THR A 63 -7.19 11.36 6.88
N ARG A 64 -6.28 12.35 6.98
CA ARG A 64 -6.51 13.62 7.66
C ARG A 64 -7.56 14.41 6.88
N LYS A 65 -8.54 14.97 7.61
CA LYS A 65 -9.49 15.93 7.06
C LYS A 65 -8.87 17.32 6.98
#